data_AF-A0A368ZR44-F1
#
_entry.id   AF-A0A368ZR44-F1
#
_cell.length_a   1.000
_cell.length_b   1.000
_cell.length_c   1.000
_cell.angle_alpha   90.00
_cell.angle_beta   90.00
_cell.angle_gamma   90.00
#
_symmetry.space_group_name_H-M   'P 1'
#
loop_
_entity.id
_entity.type
_entity.pdbx_description
1 polymer ?
#
loop_
_entity_poly.entity_id
_entity_poly.type
_entity_poly.pdbx_seq_one_letter_code
_entity_poly.pdbx_strand_id
1 'polypeptide(L)'
;MKTMKTMKTMKTMKTMKTMKTMKLAFSTLALVASVNVFAHGMMTMTYPKDGAMLMAQAERVELNFQNPMKVVSLKVVGSKGKPVSVRFDRDGATTKNFQTMLPMLAPDSYTVHWKAMGEDGHMMKGSYGFMQH
;
A
#
# COMPACT_ATOMS: atom_id res chain seq x y z
N MET A 1 -20.02 73.97 9.91
CA MET A 1 -19.48 72.82 9.14
C MET A 1 -18.02 73.08 8.76
N LYS A 2 -17.07 72.68 9.61
CA LYS A 2 -15.71 72.21 9.29
C LYS A 2 -14.98 72.01 10.61
N THR A 3 -14.71 70.75 10.92
CA THR A 3 -14.12 70.26 12.17
C THR A 3 -12.64 70.61 12.27
N MET A 4 -12.23 70.86 13.52
CA MET A 4 -10.95 71.40 13.94
C MET A 4 -9.85 70.33 13.96
N LYS A 5 -8.64 70.83 13.79
CA LYS A 5 -7.33 70.21 13.61
C LYS A 5 -6.87 69.37 14.83
N THR A 6 -6.02 68.41 14.50
CA THR A 6 -5.22 67.48 15.32
C THR A 6 -4.47 68.10 16.51
N MET A 7 -4.21 67.27 17.55
CA MET A 7 -2.87 66.85 18.04
C MET A 7 -2.81 66.58 19.56
N LYS A 8 -2.41 65.38 20.01
CA LYS A 8 -1.28 65.19 20.96
C LYS A 8 -0.87 63.71 21.18
N THR A 9 0.35 63.44 20.77
CA THR A 9 1.42 62.58 21.33
C THR A 9 1.33 62.30 22.86
N MET A 10 1.93 61.29 23.49
CA MET A 10 2.95 60.27 23.18
C MET A 10 3.11 59.39 24.43
N LYS A 11 3.47 58.10 24.32
CA LYS A 11 4.41 57.48 25.28
C LYS A 11 5.11 56.25 24.70
N THR A 12 6.41 56.40 24.53
CA THR A 12 7.40 55.36 24.27
C THR A 12 7.59 54.46 25.50
N MET A 13 7.78 53.17 25.28
CA MET A 13 8.47 52.30 26.24
C MET A 13 9.44 51.35 25.54
N LYS A 14 10.73 51.67 25.75
CA LYS A 14 11.94 50.82 25.76
C LYS A 14 11.62 49.39 26.28
N THR A 15 12.19 48.27 25.84
CA THR A 15 13.61 47.93 25.63
C THR A 15 13.68 46.55 24.95
N MET A 16 14.67 46.33 24.08
CA MET A 16 15.00 45.02 23.48
C MET A 16 15.33 43.96 24.54
N LYS A 17 14.86 42.72 24.35
CA LYS A 17 15.55 41.53 24.86
C LYS A 17 15.63 40.46 23.76
N THR A 18 16.86 40.13 23.44
CA THR A 18 17.35 39.24 22.40
C THR A 18 17.13 37.76 22.76
N MET A 19 16.91 36.93 21.71
CA MET A 19 17.10 35.47 21.64
C MET A 19 16.11 34.60 22.47
N LYS A 20 15.49 33.55 21.92
CA LYS A 20 16.05 32.50 21.07
C LYS A 20 14.97 32.01 20.09
N THR A 21 15.32 31.87 18.82
CA THR A 21 14.54 31.12 17.84
C THR A 21 14.50 29.65 18.26
N MET A 22 13.44 29.24 18.94
CA MET A 22 13.14 27.81 19.13
C MET A 22 12.68 27.27 17.77
N LYS A 23 13.62 26.77 16.96
CA LYS A 23 13.31 25.88 15.84
C LYS A 23 12.75 24.60 16.46
N LEU A 24 11.44 24.54 16.63
CA LEU A 24 10.76 23.29 16.91
C LEU A 24 10.85 22.45 15.62
N ALA A 25 11.87 21.61 15.53
CA ALA A 25 11.97 20.60 14.48
C ALA A 25 10.87 19.56 14.75
N PHE A 26 9.67 19.82 14.23
CA PHE A 26 8.59 18.85 14.23
C PHE A 26 8.88 17.86 13.09
N SER A 27 9.73 16.87 13.36
CA SER A 27 9.88 15.74 12.45
C SER A 27 8.66 14.84 12.64
N THR A 28 7.57 15.16 11.94
CA THR A 28 6.47 14.21 11.74
C THR A 28 6.94 13.15 10.77
N LEU A 29 7.49 12.07 11.31
CA LEU A 29 7.60 10.80 10.59
C LEU A 29 6.17 10.24 10.47
N ALA A 30 5.45 10.64 9.42
CA ALA A 30 4.17 10.05 9.08
C ALA A 30 4.43 8.63 8.54
N LEU A 31 4.38 7.62 9.42
CA LEU A 31 4.24 6.24 8.96
C LEU A 31 2.84 6.11 8.34
N VAL A 32 2.77 6.18 7.01
CA VAL A 32 1.58 5.75 6.28
C VAL A 32 1.57 4.23 6.32
N ALA A 33 1.04 3.66 7.40
CA ALA A 33 0.64 2.26 7.40
C ALA A 33 -0.62 2.16 6.52
N SER A 34 -0.45 1.77 5.25
CA SER A 34 -1.56 1.36 4.41
C SER A 34 -2.15 0.08 5.01
N VAL A 35 -3.18 0.21 5.84
CA VAL A 35 -3.98 -0.94 6.23
C VAL A 35 -4.77 -1.37 5.00
N ASN A 36 -4.35 -2.47 4.37
CA ASN A 36 -5.18 -3.16 3.41
C ASN A 36 -6.42 -3.63 4.18
N VAL A 37 -7.52 -2.86 4.10
CA VAL A 37 -8.80 -3.29 4.64
C VAL A 37 -9.19 -4.51 3.82
N PHE A 38 -8.95 -5.68 4.41
CA PHE A 38 -9.34 -6.98 3.89
C PHE A 38 -10.81 -6.85 3.53
N ALA A 39 -11.13 -6.87 2.23
CA ALA A 39 -12.52 -6.86 1.78
C ALA A 39 -13.14 -8.20 2.22
N HIS A 40 -13.61 -8.20 3.47
CA HIS A 40 -14.46 -9.16 4.15
C HIS A 40 -14.37 -10.60 3.62
N GLY A 41 -13.37 -11.33 4.13
CA GLY A 41 -13.55 -12.73 4.51
C GLY A 41 -13.59 -13.80 3.41
N MET A 42 -12.85 -13.68 2.30
CA MET A 42 -12.76 -14.80 1.34
C MET A 42 -11.35 -15.31 1.06
N MET A 43 -10.30 -14.62 1.49
CA MET A 43 -8.92 -15.13 1.43
C MET A 43 -8.50 -15.59 2.84
N THR A 44 -7.97 -16.80 2.99
CA THR A 44 -7.46 -17.33 4.26
C THR A 44 -5.96 -17.13 4.38
N MET A 45 -5.23 -17.24 3.28
CA MET A 45 -3.77 -17.17 3.26
C MET A 45 -3.27 -16.82 1.86
N THR A 46 -2.12 -16.16 1.82
CA THR A 46 -1.34 -15.97 0.60
C THR A 46 0.08 -16.48 0.81
N TYR A 47 0.67 -17.01 -0.25
CA TYR A 47 2.12 -17.15 -0.37
C TYR A 47 2.60 -16.38 -1.60
N PRO A 48 3.61 -15.51 -1.47
CA PRO A 48 4.15 -14.98 -0.22
C PRO A 48 3.07 -14.35 0.67
N LYS A 49 3.28 -14.35 1.99
CA LYS A 49 2.35 -13.67 2.91
C LYS A 49 2.35 -12.17 2.62
N ASP A 50 1.22 -11.49 2.74
CA ASP A 50 1.16 -10.03 2.63
C ASP A 50 2.15 -9.38 3.62
N GLY A 51 3.01 -8.50 3.09
CA GLY A 51 4.11 -7.85 3.80
C GLY A 51 5.33 -8.72 4.08
N ALA A 52 5.43 -9.94 3.54
CA ALA A 52 6.59 -10.80 3.77
C ALA A 52 7.89 -10.21 3.20
N MET A 53 8.99 -10.41 3.93
CA MET A 53 10.35 -10.16 3.46
C MET A 53 11.04 -11.52 3.28
N LEU A 54 11.27 -11.91 2.03
CA LEU A 54 11.82 -13.22 1.69
C LEU A 54 13.32 -13.12 1.43
N MET A 55 14.09 -13.84 2.25
CA MET A 55 15.54 -14.01 2.05
C MET A 55 15.86 -15.12 1.03
N ALA A 56 14.93 -16.06 0.86
CA ALA A 56 14.98 -17.09 -0.16
C ALA A 56 14.13 -16.69 -1.37
N GLN A 57 14.34 -17.35 -2.51
CA GLN A 57 13.58 -17.10 -3.72
C GLN A 57 12.08 -17.42 -3.50
N ALA A 58 11.20 -16.49 -3.87
CA ALA A 58 9.77 -16.80 -4.03
C ALA A 58 9.57 -17.72 -5.24
N GLU A 59 9.13 -18.96 -5.01
CA GLU A 59 8.97 -19.96 -6.07
C GLU A 59 7.59 -19.94 -6.73
N ARG A 60 6.58 -19.38 -6.04
CA ARG A 60 5.18 -19.45 -6.45
C ARG A 60 4.35 -18.30 -5.91
N VAL A 61 3.19 -18.11 -6.52
CA VAL A 61 2.04 -17.44 -5.90
C VAL A 61 1.05 -18.52 -5.47
N GLU A 62 0.58 -18.43 -4.23
CA GLU A 62 -0.50 -19.25 -3.68
C GLU A 62 -1.59 -18.33 -3.15
N LEU A 63 -2.84 -18.61 -3.51
CA LEU A 63 -4.03 -17.92 -3.02
C LEU A 63 -4.97 -18.97 -2.42
N ASN A 64 -5.17 -18.90 -1.11
CA ASN A 64 -6.07 -19.79 -0.41
C ASN A 64 -7.36 -19.02 -0.07
N PHE A 65 -8.48 -19.52 -0.59
CA PHE A 65 -9.80 -18.94 -0.46
C PHE A 65 -10.63 -19.69 0.59
N GLN A 66 -11.59 -19.01 1.21
CA GLN A 66 -12.55 -19.63 2.13
C GLN A 66 -13.53 -20.55 1.38
N ASN A 67 -13.97 -20.13 0.20
CA ASN A 67 -14.85 -20.87 -0.71
C ASN A 67 -14.15 -21.13 -2.04
N PRO A 68 -14.56 -22.13 -2.84
CA PRO A 68 -13.97 -22.39 -4.15
C PRO A 68 -14.10 -21.18 -5.09
N MET A 69 -12.99 -20.76 -5.69
CA MET A 69 -12.92 -19.63 -6.60
C MET A 69 -12.11 -20.00 -7.84
N LYS A 70 -12.46 -19.42 -8.99
CA LYS A 70 -11.65 -19.47 -10.21
C LYS A 70 -10.85 -18.19 -10.35
N VAL A 71 -9.52 -18.29 -10.38
CA VAL A 71 -8.67 -17.12 -10.65
C VAL A 71 -8.76 -16.78 -12.13
N VAL A 72 -9.24 -15.57 -12.45
CA VAL A 72 -9.44 -15.11 -13.84
C VAL A 72 -8.40 -14.07 -14.26
N SER A 73 -7.66 -13.51 -13.31
CA SER A 73 -6.55 -12.58 -13.55
C SER A 73 -5.54 -12.69 -12.42
N LEU A 74 -4.26 -12.79 -12.79
CA LEU A 74 -3.14 -12.68 -11.87
C LEU A 74 -2.04 -11.84 -12.53
N LYS A 75 -1.54 -10.83 -11.83
CA LYS A 75 -0.41 -10.01 -12.26
C LYS A 75 0.56 -9.85 -11.09
N VAL A 76 1.84 -10.00 -11.37
CA VAL A 76 2.91 -9.73 -10.41
C VAL A 76 3.76 -8.61 -11.00
N VAL A 77 3.98 -7.55 -10.22
CA VAL A 77 4.60 -6.30 -10.70
C VAL A 77 5.67 -5.86 -9.70
N GLY A 78 6.89 -5.60 -10.18
CA GLY A 78 7.95 -5.03 -9.35
C GLY A 78 7.75 -3.54 -9.08
N SER A 79 8.55 -2.94 -8.19
CA SER A 79 8.35 -1.57 -7.68
C SER A 79 8.35 -0.49 -8.76
N LYS A 80 9.09 -0.71 -9.85
CA LYS A 80 9.17 0.20 -11.01
C LYS A 80 8.04 0.00 -12.03
N GLY A 81 7.00 -0.77 -11.69
CA GLY A 81 5.92 -1.11 -12.61
C GLY A 81 6.29 -2.19 -13.64
N LYS A 82 7.47 -2.84 -13.50
CA LYS A 82 7.92 -3.90 -14.41
C LYS A 82 7.09 -5.18 -14.16
N PRO A 83 6.36 -5.69 -15.16
CA PRO A 83 5.60 -6.92 -14.99
C PRO A 83 6.53 -8.15 -14.95
N VAL A 84 6.18 -9.11 -14.11
CA VAL A 84 6.75 -10.46 -14.08
C VAL A 84 5.88 -11.36 -14.97
N SER A 85 6.51 -12.15 -15.83
CA SER A 85 5.80 -13.12 -16.65
C SER A 85 5.33 -14.30 -15.79
N VAL A 86 4.03 -14.42 -15.60
CA VAL A 86 3.40 -15.50 -14.84
C VAL A 86 2.36 -16.17 -15.73
N ARG A 87 2.47 -17.49 -15.88
CA ARG A 87 1.53 -18.31 -16.67
C ARG A 87 0.67 -19.14 -15.74
N PHE A 88 -0.62 -19.19 -16.00
CA PHE A 88 -1.55 -20.06 -15.27
C PHE A 88 -2.73 -20.39 -16.18
N ASP A 89 -3.42 -21.48 -15.87
CA ASP A 89 -4.65 -21.85 -16.56
C ASP A 89 -5.81 -20.96 -16.09
N ARG A 90 -6.36 -20.18 -17.02
CA ARG A 90 -7.48 -19.25 -16.75
C ARG A 90 -8.84 -19.94 -16.83
N ASP A 91 -8.89 -21.09 -17.49
CA ASP A 91 -10.09 -21.90 -17.69
C ASP A 91 -10.18 -23.05 -16.68
N GLY A 92 -9.21 -23.11 -15.76
CA GLY A 92 -9.20 -24.06 -14.65
C GLY A 92 -10.46 -24.00 -13.79
N ALA A 93 -10.76 -25.12 -13.13
CA ALA A 93 -11.92 -25.25 -12.25
C ALA A 93 -11.84 -24.30 -11.03
N THR A 94 -12.99 -24.11 -10.38
CA THR A 94 -13.04 -23.45 -9.07
C THR A 94 -12.26 -24.28 -8.05
N THR A 95 -11.42 -23.61 -7.25
CA THR A 95 -10.60 -24.26 -6.22
C THR A 95 -10.48 -23.36 -5.00
N LYS A 96 -10.33 -23.97 -3.82
CA LYS A 96 -9.96 -23.21 -2.62
C LYS A 96 -8.48 -22.85 -2.59
N ASN A 97 -7.64 -23.59 -3.33
CA ASN A 97 -6.19 -23.44 -3.31
C ASN A 97 -5.71 -23.26 -4.75
N PHE A 98 -5.44 -22.02 -5.11
CA PHE A 98 -4.85 -21.69 -6.40
C PHE A 98 -3.33 -21.54 -6.24
N GLN A 99 -2.56 -22.11 -7.17
CA GLN A 99 -1.12 -21.99 -7.21
C GLN A 99 -0.61 -21.79 -8.64
N THR A 100 0.40 -20.93 -8.81
CA THR A 100 1.20 -20.86 -10.03
C THR A 100 2.66 -20.54 -9.72
N MET A 101 3.58 -21.04 -10.55
CA MET A 101 5.02 -20.85 -10.37
C MET A 101 5.46 -19.45 -10.79
N LEU A 102 6.39 -18.90 -10.04
CA LEU A 102 7.09 -17.67 -10.38
C LEU A 102 8.42 -18.00 -11.07
N PRO A 103 8.86 -17.18 -12.04
CA PRO A 103 10.25 -17.22 -12.47
C PRO A 103 11.17 -16.72 -11.34
N MET A 104 12.48 -16.89 -11.52
CA MET A 104 13.45 -16.27 -10.62
C MET A 104 13.25 -14.75 -10.57
N LEU A 105 13.08 -14.22 -9.37
CA LEU A 105 12.84 -12.81 -9.12
C LEU A 105 14.16 -12.11 -8.78
N ALA A 106 14.30 -10.87 -9.22
CA ALA A 106 15.40 -10.03 -8.76
C ALA A 106 15.05 -9.45 -7.38
N PRO A 107 16.04 -8.96 -6.62
CA PRO A 107 15.77 -8.21 -5.40
C PRO A 107 14.91 -6.98 -5.72
N ASP A 108 13.68 -6.94 -5.21
CA ASP A 108 12.70 -5.88 -5.43
C ASP A 108 11.51 -6.05 -4.47
N SER A 109 10.68 -5.01 -4.35
CA SER A 109 9.34 -5.12 -3.83
C SER A 109 8.37 -5.49 -4.95
N TYR A 110 7.57 -6.52 -4.73
CA TYR A 110 6.59 -7.03 -5.68
C TYR A 110 5.17 -6.86 -5.13
N THR A 111 4.24 -6.49 -6.02
CA THR A 111 2.80 -6.48 -5.74
C THR A 111 2.12 -7.53 -6.59
N VAL A 112 1.36 -8.41 -5.95
CA VAL A 112 0.48 -9.37 -6.61
C VAL A 112 -0.92 -8.78 -6.68
N HIS A 113 -1.47 -8.65 -7.88
CA HIS A 113 -2.85 -8.27 -8.13
C HIS A 113 -3.63 -9.47 -8.64
N TRP A 114 -4.78 -9.74 -8.05
CA TRP A 114 -5.61 -10.88 -8.42
C TRP A 114 -7.07 -10.49 -8.62
N LYS A 115 -7.75 -11.25 -9.49
CA LYS A 115 -9.22 -11.29 -9.59
C LYS A 115 -9.66 -12.74 -9.65
N ALA A 116 -10.72 -13.06 -8.93
CA ALA A 116 -11.30 -14.39 -8.88
C ALA A 116 -12.83 -14.35 -8.95
N MET A 117 -13.45 -15.42 -9.44
CA MET A 117 -14.89 -15.56 -9.63
C MET A 117 -15.39 -16.79 -8.85
N GLY A 118 -16.44 -16.63 -8.06
CA GLY A 118 -17.15 -17.74 -7.42
C GLY A 118 -18.09 -18.47 -8.40
N GLU A 119 -18.62 -19.63 -8.00
CA GLU A 119 -19.59 -20.38 -8.81
C GLU A 119 -20.92 -19.64 -9.00
N ASP A 120 -21.26 -18.76 -8.04
CA ASP A 120 -22.40 -17.84 -8.09
C ASP A 120 -22.18 -16.64 -9.02
N GLY A 121 -21.02 -16.55 -9.67
CA GLY A 121 -20.65 -15.46 -10.57
C GLY A 121 -20.16 -14.20 -9.85
N HIS A 122 -20.10 -14.18 -8.51
CA HIS A 122 -19.57 -13.02 -7.79
C HIS A 122 -18.08 -12.86 -8.05
N MET A 123 -17.71 -11.64 -8.44
CA MET A 123 -16.34 -11.27 -8.72
C MET A 123 -15.67 -10.64 -7.52
N MET A 124 -14.47 -11.12 -7.20
CA MET A 124 -13.61 -10.56 -6.17
C MET A 124 -12.26 -10.15 -6.76
N LYS A 125 -11.64 -9.18 -6.12
CA LYS A 125 -10.30 -8.70 -6.47
C LYS A 125 -9.55 -8.26 -5.23
N GLY A 126 -8.24 -8.27 -5.31
CA GLY A 126 -7.39 -7.75 -4.27
C GLY A 126 -5.95 -7.64 -4.72
N SER A 127 -5.12 -7.21 -3.78
CA SER A 127 -3.67 -7.19 -3.95
C SER A 127 -2.96 -7.36 -2.62
N TYR A 128 -1.73 -7.86 -2.67
CA TYR A 128 -0.82 -7.93 -1.53
C TYR A 128 0.61 -7.68 -2.00
N GLY A 129 1.47 -7.25 -1.09
CA GLY A 129 2.88 -6.95 -1.37
C GLY A 129 3.84 -7.92 -0.67
N PHE A 130 5.02 -8.11 -1.23
CA PHE A 130 6.15 -8.78 -0.56
C PHE A 130 7.48 -8.23 -1.08
N MET A 131 8.56 -8.42 -0.32
CA MET A 131 9.92 -8.06 -0.70
C MET A 131 10.73 -9.33 -0.99
N GLN A 132 11.42 -9.36 -2.12
CA GLN A 132 12.46 -10.34 -2.45
C GLN A 132 13.82 -9.68 -2.17
N HIS A 133 14.66 -10.31 -1.37
CA HIS A 133 16.05 -9.92 -1.19
C HIS A 133 16.99 -10.56 -2.19
#